data_AF-A0A397IEG8-F1
#
_entry.id   AF-A0A397IEG8-F1
#
_cell.length_a   1.000
_cell.length_b   1.000
_cell.length_c   1.000
_cell.angle_alpha   90.00
_cell.angle_beta   90.00
_cell.angle_gamma   90.00
#
_symmetry.space_group_name_H-M   'P 1'
#
loop_
_entity.id
_entity.type
_entity.pdbx_description
1 polymer ?
#
loop_
_entity_poly.entity_id
_entity_poly.type
_entity_poly.pdbx_seq_one_letter_code
_entity_poly.pdbx_strand_id
1 'polypeptide(L)'
;MSNNYLSRNNNGNNKPNNFVDKISSRETSLLLSDEFSGLERICLTANGNLQRILSAWFNKPIKIEIIKNIPIDNIDNNDDNNTINDKLNNNIERNKYENNENNNNSNNHINNNSPILKRYEREVALVCENKVVCSAFSDVIVRDDKILNLIENEGVGLGQLFSYFNKSPSFRLLQVGRNDQIWWRVYNLEIKGVECEIKEVFSNNLFEK
;
A
#
# COMPACT_ATOMS: atom_id res chain seq x y z
N MET A 1 32.37 21.55 -6.89
CA MET A 1 31.70 20.77 -5.82
C MET A 1 30.31 20.47 -6.35
N SER A 2 30.16 19.28 -6.91
CA SER A 2 29.10 18.96 -7.86
C SER A 2 28.45 17.66 -7.42
N ASN A 3 27.12 17.68 -7.33
CA ASN A 3 26.25 16.60 -6.87
C ASN A 3 26.39 15.35 -7.75
N ASN A 4 26.71 14.21 -7.13
CA ASN A 4 26.57 12.89 -7.77
C ASN A 4 25.19 12.32 -7.41
N TYR A 5 24.21 12.54 -8.30
CA TYR A 5 23.04 11.67 -8.40
C TYR A 5 23.52 10.32 -8.90
N LEU A 6 23.38 9.28 -8.07
CA LEU A 6 23.71 7.91 -8.46
C LEU A 6 22.69 7.42 -9.49
N SER A 7 23.22 7.16 -10.69
CA SER A 7 22.61 6.51 -11.83
C SER A 7 21.83 5.24 -11.45
N ARG A 8 20.61 5.11 -11.98
CA ARG A 8 19.89 3.83 -12.13
C ARG A 8 20.73 2.89 -13.00
N ASN A 9 21.49 2.01 -12.37
CA ASN A 9 22.06 0.86 -13.04
C ASN A 9 20.97 -0.19 -13.27
N ASN A 10 20.42 -0.19 -14.49
CA ASN A 10 19.81 -1.35 -15.09
C ASN A 10 20.93 -2.33 -15.48
N ASN A 11 21.07 -3.45 -14.76
CA ASN A 11 21.43 -4.76 -15.30
C ASN A 11 21.58 -5.80 -14.18
N GLY A 12 20.75 -6.85 -14.24
CA GLY A 12 20.85 -8.01 -13.36
C GLY A 12 19.52 -8.77 -13.25
N ASN A 13 19.08 -9.42 -14.32
CA ASN A 13 18.16 -10.56 -14.33
C ASN A 13 17.02 -10.57 -13.28
N ASN A 14 16.17 -9.54 -13.24
CA ASN A 14 14.88 -9.64 -12.54
C ASN A 14 13.90 -10.35 -13.47
N LYS A 15 13.81 -11.67 -13.33
CA LYS A 15 12.69 -12.44 -13.91
C LYS A 15 11.39 -11.76 -13.46
N PRO A 16 10.46 -11.43 -14.37
CA PRO A 16 9.15 -10.94 -13.95
C PRO A 16 8.49 -12.04 -13.10
N ASN A 17 8.13 -11.67 -11.88
CA ASN A 17 7.50 -12.54 -10.91
C ASN A 17 6.07 -12.86 -11.37
N ASN A 18 5.90 -14.01 -12.02
CA ASN A 18 4.58 -14.49 -12.42
C ASN A 18 3.95 -15.27 -11.25
N PHE A 19 3.22 -14.61 -10.34
CA PHE A 19 2.26 -15.32 -9.49
C PHE A 19 0.95 -15.48 -10.26
N VAL A 20 0.37 -16.68 -10.20
CA VAL A 20 -0.96 -16.93 -10.76
C VAL A 20 -1.94 -16.80 -9.61
N ASP A 21 -2.75 -15.74 -9.65
CA ASP A 21 -3.89 -15.58 -8.76
C ASP A 21 -5.15 -16.08 -9.50
N LYS A 22 -5.73 -17.16 -8.99
CA LYS A 22 -6.94 -17.77 -9.51
C LYS A 22 -7.98 -17.75 -8.40
N ILE A 23 -8.99 -16.90 -8.57
CA ILE A 23 -10.15 -16.87 -7.67
C ILE A 23 -11.37 -17.33 -8.47
N SER A 24 -11.98 -18.44 -8.04
CA SER A 24 -13.22 -18.97 -8.57
C SER A 24 -14.12 -19.44 -7.43
N SER A 25 -15.39 -19.74 -7.72
CA SER A 25 -16.36 -20.18 -6.71
C SER A 25 -15.98 -21.49 -6.01
N ARG A 26 -15.06 -22.28 -6.56
CA ARG A 26 -14.65 -23.61 -6.04
C ARG A 26 -13.15 -23.77 -5.83
N GLU A 27 -12.35 -22.82 -6.29
CA GLU A 27 -10.90 -22.90 -6.26
C GLU A 27 -10.34 -21.49 -6.09
N THR A 28 -9.55 -21.30 -5.02
CA THR A 28 -8.75 -20.10 -4.81
C THR A 28 -7.30 -20.53 -4.68
N SER A 29 -6.43 -20.05 -5.57
CA SER A 29 -5.00 -20.34 -5.52
C SER A 29 -4.18 -19.10 -5.84
N LEU A 30 -3.16 -18.87 -5.02
CA LEU A 30 -2.10 -17.91 -5.28
C LEU A 30 -0.79 -18.70 -5.27
N LEU A 31 -0.26 -18.95 -6.46
CA LEU A 31 0.94 -19.76 -6.62
C LEU A 31 2.18 -18.87 -6.56
N LEU A 32 3.01 -19.11 -5.55
CA LEU A 32 4.33 -18.50 -5.42
C LEU A 32 5.40 -19.52 -5.81
N SER A 33 6.56 -19.02 -6.22
CA SER A 33 7.74 -19.82 -6.56
C SER A 33 8.09 -20.84 -5.45
N ASP A 34 8.61 -22.00 -5.86
CA ASP A 34 9.05 -23.06 -4.95
C ASP A 34 10.27 -22.67 -4.10
N GLU A 35 10.91 -21.54 -4.42
CA GLU A 35 12.01 -20.96 -3.63
C GLU A 35 11.57 -20.49 -2.23
N PHE A 36 10.27 -20.28 -2.03
CA PHE A 36 9.72 -19.89 -0.74
C PHE A 36 9.33 -21.12 0.08
N SER A 37 9.58 -21.10 1.38
CA SER A 37 9.06 -22.11 2.31
C SER A 37 7.55 -21.95 2.53
N GLY A 38 6.91 -22.95 3.14
CA GLY A 38 5.48 -22.86 3.47
C GLY A 38 5.15 -21.67 4.39
N LEU A 39 6.00 -21.39 5.40
CA LEU A 39 5.80 -20.27 6.32
C LEU A 39 6.04 -18.92 5.63
N GLU A 40 7.04 -18.82 4.77
CA GLU A 40 7.27 -17.63 3.95
C GLU A 40 6.08 -17.35 3.04
N ARG A 41 5.52 -18.36 2.36
CA ARG A 41 4.31 -18.20 1.55
C ARG A 41 3.12 -17.70 2.37
N ILE A 42 2.93 -18.20 3.59
CA ILE A 42 1.87 -17.73 4.50
C ILE A 42 2.07 -16.25 4.83
N CYS A 43 3.29 -15.81 5.15
CA CYS A 43 3.58 -14.41 5.43
C CYS A 43 3.46 -13.52 4.19
N LEU A 44 3.95 -13.97 3.03
CA LEU A 44 3.88 -13.21 1.79
C LEU A 44 2.43 -12.91 1.39
N THR A 45 1.53 -13.86 1.62
CA THR A 45 0.11 -13.78 1.23
C THR A 45 -0.82 -13.27 2.34
N ALA A 46 -0.29 -12.97 3.53
CA ALA A 46 -1.04 -12.53 4.70
C ALA A 46 -1.79 -11.19 4.48
N ASN A 47 -3.11 -11.20 4.40
CA ASN A 47 -3.93 -9.98 4.33
C ASN A 47 -4.34 -9.52 5.75
N GLY A 48 -3.67 -8.50 6.29
CA GLY A 48 -4.07 -7.84 7.54
C GLY A 48 -3.86 -8.67 8.82
N ASN A 49 -3.25 -9.85 8.74
CA ASN A 49 -3.05 -10.76 9.87
C ASN A 49 -1.56 -11.08 10.16
N LEU A 50 -0.62 -10.37 9.53
CA LEU A 50 0.82 -10.66 9.65
C LEU A 50 1.32 -10.61 11.10
N GLN A 51 0.99 -9.58 11.86
CA GLN A 51 1.39 -9.50 13.28
C GLN A 51 0.88 -10.69 14.09
N ARG A 52 -0.33 -11.17 13.79
CA ARG A 52 -0.91 -12.36 14.45
C ARG A 52 -0.17 -13.63 14.05
N ILE A 53 0.19 -13.78 12.78
CA ILE A 53 0.99 -14.92 12.30
C ILE A 53 2.37 -14.94 12.98
N LEU A 54 3.07 -13.81 12.99
CA LEU A 54 4.37 -13.69 13.64
C LEU A 54 4.27 -13.93 15.15
N SER A 55 3.25 -13.36 15.80
CA SER A 55 2.99 -13.58 17.23
C SER A 55 2.75 -15.06 17.54
N ALA A 56 1.98 -15.75 16.71
CA ALA A 56 1.70 -17.18 16.86
C ALA A 56 2.96 -18.04 16.66
N TRP A 57 3.79 -17.70 15.67
CA TRP A 57 5.05 -18.40 15.44
C TRP A 57 6.02 -18.25 16.64
N PHE A 58 6.25 -17.02 17.11
CA PHE A 58 7.16 -16.78 18.22
C PHE A 58 6.55 -17.10 19.60
N ASN A 59 5.23 -17.32 19.65
CA ASN A 59 4.44 -17.41 20.88
C ASN A 59 4.67 -16.20 21.82
N LYS A 60 4.77 -15.01 21.23
CA LYS A 60 5.15 -13.76 21.90
C LYS A 60 4.44 -12.56 21.27
N PRO A 61 4.25 -11.44 22.00
CA PRO A 61 3.65 -10.24 21.44
C PRO A 61 4.58 -9.60 20.39
N ILE A 62 3.99 -9.12 19.30
CA ILE A 62 4.68 -8.29 18.30
C ILE A 62 4.32 -6.83 18.58
N LYS A 63 5.34 -5.99 18.77
CA LYS A 63 5.19 -4.54 18.93
C LYS A 63 5.49 -3.86 17.60
N ILE A 64 4.88 -2.70 17.37
CA ILE A 64 5.21 -1.83 16.24
C ILE A 64 5.98 -0.63 16.78
N GLU A 65 7.16 -0.41 16.25
CA GLU A 65 7.96 0.79 16.51
C GLU A 65 7.92 1.68 15.26
N ILE A 66 7.57 2.96 15.45
CA ILE A 66 7.55 3.94 14.37
C ILE A 66 8.97 4.50 14.23
N ILE A 67 9.60 4.24 13.09
CA ILE A 67 10.95 4.70 12.78
C ILE A 67 10.89 6.04 12.03
N LYS A 68 10.00 6.15 11.05
CA LYS A 68 9.81 7.35 10.22
C LYS A 68 8.33 7.57 9.94
N ASN A 69 7.88 8.82 9.94
CA ASN A 69 6.53 9.22 9.54
C ASN A 69 6.55 10.67 9.06
N ILE A 70 6.93 10.90 7.82
CA ILE A 70 7.21 12.23 7.28
C ILE A 70 6.14 12.63 6.27
N PRO A 71 5.48 13.80 6.44
CA PRO A 71 4.63 14.36 5.39
C PRO A 71 5.47 14.76 4.17
N ILE A 72 4.99 14.45 2.97
CA ILE A 72 5.58 14.86 1.71
C ILE A 72 4.80 16.08 1.21
N ASP A 73 5.43 17.25 1.23
CA ASP A 73 4.78 18.52 0.86
C ASP A 73 4.77 18.75 -0.67
N ASN A 74 5.66 18.09 -1.41
CA ASN A 74 5.69 18.15 -2.87
C ASN A 74 4.77 17.08 -3.45
N ILE A 75 3.49 17.41 -3.57
CA ILE A 75 2.59 16.69 -4.48
C ILE A 75 2.93 17.22 -5.87
N ASP A 76 3.94 16.65 -6.52
CA ASP A 76 4.19 16.91 -7.93
C ASP A 76 2.93 16.49 -8.69
N ASN A 77 2.14 17.46 -9.14
CA ASN A 77 0.93 17.28 -9.95
C ASN A 77 1.23 16.74 -11.37
N ASN A 78 2.38 16.06 -11.57
CA ASN A 78 2.92 15.73 -12.88
C ASN A 78 2.71 14.27 -13.31
N ASP A 79 2.26 13.38 -12.42
CA ASP A 79 1.92 12.01 -12.80
C ASP A 79 0.40 11.86 -12.86
N ASP A 80 -0.15 11.95 -14.10
CA ASP A 80 -1.40 11.30 -14.60
C ASP A 80 -2.42 12.16 -15.38
N ASN A 81 -2.13 13.42 -15.79
CA ASN A 81 -3.09 14.21 -16.59
C ASN A 81 -2.71 14.54 -18.05
N ASN A 82 -1.59 14.04 -18.59
CA ASN A 82 -1.08 14.48 -19.90
C ASN A 82 -1.18 13.47 -21.07
N THR A 83 -2.14 12.53 -21.07
CA THR A 83 -2.33 11.67 -22.28
C THR A 83 -3.79 11.49 -22.72
N ILE A 84 -4.78 12.07 -22.03
CA ILE A 84 -6.20 11.92 -22.43
C ILE A 84 -6.87 13.25 -22.84
N ASN A 85 -6.36 14.40 -22.41
CA ASN A 85 -7.03 15.70 -22.63
C ASN A 85 -6.89 16.30 -24.04
N ASP A 86 -6.00 15.77 -24.90
CA ASP A 86 -5.83 16.26 -26.28
C ASP A 86 -6.77 15.62 -27.31
N LYS A 87 -7.67 14.70 -26.91
CA LYS A 87 -8.63 14.06 -27.84
C LYS A 87 -10.12 14.25 -27.52
N LEU A 88 -10.48 14.92 -26.42
CA LEU A 88 -11.89 15.11 -26.04
C LEU A 88 -12.43 16.55 -26.18
N ASN A 89 -11.57 17.54 -26.42
CA ASN A 89 -11.99 18.96 -26.43
C ASN A 89 -12.58 19.50 -27.74
N ASN A 90 -12.87 18.65 -28.74
CA ASN A 90 -13.44 19.11 -30.01
C ASN A 90 -14.93 18.77 -30.24
N ASN A 91 -15.68 18.26 -29.25
CA ASN A 91 -17.07 17.82 -29.51
C ASN A 91 -18.14 18.18 -28.46
N ILE A 92 -17.91 19.10 -27.53
CA ILE A 92 -18.96 19.54 -26.59
C ILE A 92 -19.11 21.07 -26.58
N GLU A 93 -19.28 21.65 -27.76
CA GLU A 93 -20.05 22.89 -27.93
C GLU A 93 -21.32 22.54 -28.72
N ARG A 94 -22.31 21.98 -28.01
CA ARG A 94 -23.75 22.06 -28.34
C ARG A 94 -24.52 21.30 -27.27
N ASN A 95 -25.15 22.07 -26.38
CA ASN A 95 -26.43 21.82 -25.71
C ASN A 95 -26.41 22.48 -24.32
N LYS A 96 -26.61 23.80 -24.32
CA LYS A 96 -27.28 24.49 -23.22
C LYS A 96 -28.79 24.21 -23.34
N TYR A 97 -29.43 24.19 -22.17
CA TYR A 97 -30.87 24.22 -21.88
C TYR A 97 -31.54 22.88 -21.53
N GLU A 98 -32.21 22.93 -20.36
CA GLU A 98 -33.26 22.05 -19.83
C GLU A 98 -32.83 20.78 -19.06
N ASN A 99 -32.62 20.89 -17.74
CA ASN A 99 -33.73 20.75 -16.76
C ASN A 99 -33.23 20.80 -15.31
N ASN A 100 -33.86 21.68 -14.53
CA ASN A 100 -33.88 21.64 -13.07
C ASN A 100 -34.75 20.47 -12.62
N GLU A 101 -34.27 19.62 -11.70
CA GLU A 101 -35.08 19.12 -10.58
C GLU A 101 -34.20 18.42 -9.53
N ASN A 102 -34.19 19.04 -8.35
CA ASN A 102 -34.05 18.49 -6.99
C ASN A 102 -33.67 17.01 -6.84
N ASN A 103 -32.48 16.75 -6.26
CA ASN A 103 -32.39 15.85 -5.10
C ASN A 103 -31.08 16.05 -4.33
N ASN A 104 -31.22 16.54 -3.10
CA ASN A 104 -30.21 16.53 -2.06
C ASN A 104 -29.84 15.07 -1.73
N ASN A 105 -28.72 14.62 -2.25
CA ASN A 105 -27.92 13.54 -1.66
C ASN A 105 -26.50 13.70 -2.21
N SER A 106 -25.70 14.56 -1.57
CA SER A 106 -24.25 14.62 -1.78
C SER A 106 -23.60 13.38 -1.19
N ASN A 107 -23.88 12.22 -1.78
CA ASN A 107 -22.94 11.11 -1.78
C ASN A 107 -21.82 11.52 -2.73
N ASN A 108 -20.89 12.34 -2.23
CA ASN A 108 -19.59 12.52 -2.85
C ASN A 108 -18.92 11.14 -2.85
N HIS A 109 -19.12 10.42 -3.94
CA HIS A 109 -18.29 9.29 -4.32
C HIS A 109 -16.89 9.85 -4.57
N ILE A 110 -16.10 9.92 -3.49
CA ILE A 110 -14.65 10.08 -3.55
C ILE A 110 -14.18 8.87 -4.34
N ASN A 111 -13.98 9.09 -5.63
CA ASN A 111 -13.33 8.16 -6.54
C ASN A 111 -11.82 8.32 -6.35
N ASN A 112 -11.05 7.33 -6.78
CA ASN A 112 -9.58 7.37 -6.69
C ASN A 112 -8.95 8.51 -7.54
N ASN A 113 -9.77 9.27 -8.27
CA ASN A 113 -9.42 10.47 -9.02
C ASN A 113 -9.58 11.78 -8.22
N SER A 114 -10.07 11.75 -6.98
CA SER A 114 -10.08 12.93 -6.10
C SER A 114 -8.65 13.41 -5.83
N PRO A 115 -8.39 14.71 -5.71
CA PRO A 115 -7.03 15.23 -5.54
C PRO A 115 -6.34 14.62 -4.31
N ILE A 116 -5.02 14.44 -4.38
CA ILE A 116 -4.22 14.07 -3.21
C ILE A 116 -4.26 15.25 -2.24
N LEU A 117 -4.71 15.02 -1.01
CA LEU A 117 -4.69 16.03 0.04
C LEU A 117 -3.36 16.02 0.78
N LYS A 118 -2.86 14.81 1.08
CA LYS A 118 -1.57 14.62 1.75
C LYS A 118 -0.96 13.27 1.40
N ARG A 119 0.36 13.23 1.37
CA ARG A 119 1.15 12.01 1.20
C ARG A 119 2.13 11.87 2.36
N TYR A 120 2.35 10.66 2.85
CA TYR A 120 3.30 10.38 3.92
C TYR A 120 4.24 9.25 3.54
N GLU A 121 5.53 9.42 3.85
CA GLU A 121 6.49 8.34 3.84
C GLU A 121 6.65 7.81 5.27
N ARG A 122 6.39 6.52 5.45
CA ARG A 122 6.43 5.89 6.77
C ARG A 122 7.31 4.65 6.76
N GLU A 123 8.06 4.49 7.84
CA GLU A 123 8.87 3.31 8.15
C GLU A 123 8.50 2.83 9.55
N VAL A 124 8.22 1.53 9.67
CA VAL A 124 7.96 0.88 10.96
C VAL A 124 8.75 -0.41 11.07
N ALA A 125 9.13 -0.74 12.29
CA ALA A 125 9.69 -2.04 12.65
C ALA A 125 8.64 -2.85 13.42
N LEU A 126 8.42 -4.11 13.01
CA LEU A 126 7.74 -5.09 13.83
C LEU A 126 8.80 -5.77 14.70
N VAL A 127 8.63 -5.68 16.00
CA VAL A 127 9.61 -6.13 17.00
C VAL A 127 9.00 -7.24 17.84
N CYS A 128 9.69 -8.37 17.90
CA CYS A 128 9.42 -9.43 18.85
C CYS A 128 10.51 -9.38 19.92
N GLU A 129 10.13 -9.06 21.17
CA GLU A 129 11.07 -8.75 22.25
C GLU A 129 12.04 -7.64 21.90
N ASN A 130 13.30 -7.97 21.58
CA ASN A 130 14.36 -7.03 21.20
C ASN A 130 14.86 -7.28 19.77
N LYS A 131 14.15 -8.09 18.97
CA LYS A 131 14.52 -8.45 17.60
C LYS A 131 13.53 -7.86 16.60
N VAL A 132 14.03 -7.14 15.62
CA VAL A 132 13.23 -6.75 14.44
C VAL A 132 12.96 -8.01 13.61
N VAL A 133 11.68 -8.31 13.43
CA VAL A 133 11.21 -9.49 12.67
C VAL A 133 10.67 -9.12 11.29
N CYS A 134 10.31 -7.86 11.10
CA CYS A 134 9.90 -7.31 9.80
C CYS A 134 10.10 -5.80 9.80
N SER A 135 10.63 -5.25 8.71
CA SER A 135 10.64 -3.81 8.44
C SER A 135 9.61 -3.51 7.36
N ALA A 136 8.76 -2.51 7.59
CA ALA A 136 7.75 -2.10 6.63
C ALA A 136 7.95 -0.64 6.24
N PHE A 137 7.98 -0.40 4.93
CA PHE A 137 8.08 0.90 4.30
C PHE A 137 6.77 1.14 3.58
N SER A 138 6.18 2.32 3.76
CA SER A 138 4.90 2.63 3.15
C SER A 138 4.82 4.04 2.63
N ASP A 139 4.23 4.16 1.45
CA ASP A 139 3.75 5.41 0.89
C ASP A 139 2.25 5.50 1.12
N VAL A 140 1.80 6.50 1.88
CA VAL A 140 0.41 6.65 2.29
C VAL A 140 -0.17 7.89 1.66
N ILE A 141 -1.21 7.72 0.85
CA ILE A 141 -1.92 8.78 0.14
C ILE A 141 -3.29 8.96 0.79
N VAL A 142 -3.59 10.20 1.19
CA VAL A 142 -4.87 10.59 1.79
C VAL A 142 -5.61 11.52 0.83
N ARG A 143 -6.86 11.19 0.52
CA ARG A 143 -7.75 11.91 -0.40
C ARG A 143 -9.08 12.33 0.25
N ASP A 144 -9.28 12.03 1.52
CA ASP A 144 -10.50 12.38 2.27
C ASP A 144 -10.16 13.33 3.44
N ASP A 145 -10.79 14.51 3.44
CA ASP A 145 -10.59 15.55 4.45
C ASP A 145 -10.91 15.07 5.86
N LYS A 146 -11.92 14.20 6.03
CA LYS A 146 -12.25 13.64 7.34
C LYS A 146 -11.10 12.80 7.87
N ILE A 147 -10.47 12.03 6.98
CA ILE A 147 -9.35 11.18 7.34
C ILE A 147 -8.10 12.00 7.63
N LEU A 148 -7.85 13.05 6.83
CA LEU A 148 -6.77 13.97 7.10
C LEU A 148 -6.92 14.64 8.48
N ASN A 149 -8.14 15.07 8.83
CA ASN A 149 -8.44 15.64 10.13
C ASN A 149 -8.17 14.66 11.29
N LEU A 150 -8.52 13.38 11.14
CA LEU A 150 -8.23 12.35 12.13
C LEU A 150 -6.71 12.20 12.38
N ILE A 151 -5.91 12.30 11.33
CA ILE A 151 -4.44 12.19 11.40
C ILE A 151 -3.85 13.44 12.06
N GLU A 152 -4.21 14.64 11.58
CA GLU A 152 -3.55 15.88 11.97
C GLU A 152 -4.05 16.43 13.31
N ASN A 153 -5.36 16.35 13.58
CA ASN A 153 -5.98 17.00 14.73
C ASN A 153 -6.36 16.01 15.84
N GLU A 154 -6.69 14.77 15.50
CA GLU A 154 -7.12 13.76 16.49
C GLU A 154 -6.00 12.76 16.86
N GLY A 155 -4.83 12.88 16.25
CA GLY A 155 -3.64 12.09 16.59
C GLY A 155 -3.75 10.60 16.24
N VAL A 156 -4.66 10.21 15.34
CA VAL A 156 -4.80 8.82 14.89
C VAL A 156 -3.56 8.43 14.08
N GLY A 157 -2.79 7.45 14.56
CA GLY A 157 -1.61 6.96 13.85
C GLY A 157 -1.97 6.16 12.59
N LEU A 158 -1.15 6.24 11.53
CA LEU A 158 -1.43 5.57 10.23
C LEU A 158 -1.67 4.05 10.35
N GLY A 159 -1.01 3.37 11.30
CA GLY A 159 -1.25 1.94 11.57
C GLY A 159 -2.62 1.65 12.22
N GLN A 160 -3.25 2.65 12.84
CA GLN A 160 -4.58 2.55 13.44
C GLN A 160 -5.69 2.93 12.46
N LEU A 161 -5.42 3.68 11.38
CA LEU A 161 -6.45 4.08 10.42
C LEU A 161 -7.26 2.88 9.93
N PHE A 162 -6.59 1.82 9.47
CA PHE A 162 -7.28 0.63 8.97
C PHE A 162 -8.10 -0.10 10.04
N SER A 163 -7.68 -0.02 11.31
CA SER A 163 -8.47 -0.57 12.44
C SER A 163 -9.66 0.34 12.77
N TYR A 164 -9.49 1.66 12.64
CA TYR A 164 -10.47 2.67 12.98
C TYR A 164 -11.71 2.63 12.08
N PHE A 165 -11.54 2.38 10.77
CA PHE A 165 -12.68 2.37 9.85
C PHE A 165 -13.55 1.11 9.92
N ASN A 166 -13.20 0.13 10.77
CA ASN A 166 -13.95 -1.12 10.98
C ASN A 166 -14.33 -1.85 9.66
N LYS A 167 -13.59 -1.56 8.58
CA LYS A 167 -13.78 -2.05 7.22
C LYS A 167 -12.52 -2.79 6.81
N SER A 168 -12.68 -3.99 6.28
CA SER A 168 -11.57 -4.74 5.69
C SER A 168 -11.02 -3.94 4.51
N PRO A 169 -9.75 -3.50 4.55
CA PRO A 169 -9.13 -2.88 3.38
C PRO A 169 -9.09 -3.87 2.22
N SER A 170 -9.20 -3.35 1.00
CA SER A 170 -8.84 -4.10 -0.19
C SER A 170 -7.33 -4.35 -0.14
N PHE A 171 -6.92 -5.61 -0.28
CA PHE A 171 -5.53 -6.00 -0.33
C PHE A 171 -5.22 -6.54 -1.71
N ARG A 172 -4.13 -6.05 -2.31
CA ARG A 172 -3.64 -6.53 -3.58
C ARG A 172 -2.13 -6.74 -3.50
N LEU A 173 -1.70 -8.00 -3.56
CA LEU A 173 -0.28 -8.34 -3.64
C LEU A 173 0.24 -7.92 -5.01
N LEU A 174 1.21 -6.99 -5.03
CA LEU A 174 1.78 -6.45 -6.27
C LEU A 174 3.04 -7.21 -6.67
N GLN A 175 3.89 -7.51 -5.68
CA GLN A 175 5.17 -8.16 -5.92
C GLN A 175 5.59 -9.01 -4.71
N VAL A 176 6.28 -10.12 -4.95
CA VAL A 176 7.14 -10.76 -3.94
C VAL A 176 8.55 -10.90 -4.48
N GLY A 177 9.54 -11.07 -3.62
CA GLY A 177 10.90 -11.34 -4.06
C GLY A 177 11.78 -11.84 -2.93
N ARG A 178 12.97 -12.31 -3.30
CA ARG A 178 13.98 -12.81 -2.38
C ARG A 178 15.38 -12.55 -2.92
N ASN A 179 16.35 -12.48 -2.02
CA ASN A 179 17.77 -12.61 -2.28
C ASN A 179 18.41 -13.46 -1.16
N ASP A 180 19.75 -13.53 -1.13
CA ASP A 180 20.49 -14.36 -0.18
C ASP A 180 20.30 -13.95 1.30
N GLN A 181 19.80 -12.74 1.57
CA GLN A 181 19.68 -12.20 2.93
C GLN A 181 18.22 -12.02 3.36
N ILE A 182 17.34 -11.63 2.43
CA ILE A 182 15.98 -11.22 2.73
C ILE A 182 14.98 -11.75 1.72
N TRP A 183 13.74 -11.83 2.15
CA TRP A 183 12.57 -11.93 1.29
C TRP A 183 11.60 -10.81 1.60
N TRP A 184 10.78 -10.45 0.63
CA TRP A 184 9.90 -9.29 0.74
C TRP A 184 8.61 -9.47 -0.04
N ARG A 185 7.64 -8.64 0.30
CA ARG A 185 6.45 -8.38 -0.50
C ARG A 185 6.21 -6.90 -0.68
N VAL A 186 5.58 -6.55 -1.79
CA VAL A 186 5.00 -5.24 -2.07
C VAL A 186 3.52 -5.45 -2.32
N TYR A 187 2.68 -4.68 -1.65
CA TYR A 187 1.23 -4.79 -1.76
C TYR A 187 0.57 -3.44 -1.60
N ASN A 188 -0.67 -3.35 -2.07
CA ASN A 188 -1.52 -2.20 -1.86
C ASN A 188 -2.59 -2.52 -0.80
N LEU A 189 -2.80 -1.59 0.14
CA LEU A 189 -3.98 -1.54 0.99
C LEU A 189 -4.80 -0.30 0.65
N GLU A 190 -6.07 -0.52 0.39
CA GLU A 190 -6.98 0.54 -0.03
C GLU A 190 -8.28 0.52 0.80
N ILE A 191 -8.67 1.70 1.28
CA ILE A 191 -10.01 2.00 1.76
C ILE A 191 -10.48 3.28 1.08
N LYS A 192 -11.78 3.58 1.11
CA LYS A 192 -12.30 4.82 0.55
C LYS A 192 -11.56 6.03 1.15
N GLY A 193 -10.84 6.78 0.32
CA GLY A 193 -10.12 7.98 0.72
C GLY A 193 -8.68 7.77 1.21
N VAL A 194 -8.19 6.54 1.35
CA VAL A 194 -6.78 6.24 1.70
C VAL A 194 -6.26 5.08 0.88
N GLU A 195 -5.07 5.28 0.33
CA GLU A 195 -4.32 4.25 -0.38
C GLU A 195 -2.92 4.14 0.23
N CYS A 196 -2.44 2.91 0.41
CA CYS A 196 -1.10 2.65 0.89
C CYS A 196 -0.41 1.64 -0.03
N GLU A 197 0.74 2.00 -0.59
CA GLU A 197 1.69 1.02 -1.10
C GLU A 197 2.65 0.64 0.03
N ILE A 198 2.80 -0.65 0.30
CA ILE A 198 3.58 -1.16 1.43
C ILE A 198 4.58 -2.19 0.93
N LYS A 199 5.85 -2.00 1.27
CA LYS A 199 6.92 -2.97 1.13
C LYS A 199 7.31 -3.50 2.51
N GLU A 200 7.15 -4.80 2.71
CA GLU A 200 7.59 -5.50 3.92
C GLU A 200 8.78 -6.39 3.61
N VAL A 201 9.80 -6.29 4.47
CA VAL A 201 11.07 -7.00 4.34
C VAL A 201 11.30 -7.88 5.56
N PHE A 202 11.70 -9.11 5.30
CA PHE A 202 11.92 -10.15 6.30
C PHE A 202 13.30 -10.75 6.11
N SER A 203 13.92 -11.18 7.21
CA SER A 203 15.19 -11.91 7.15
C SER A 203 14.97 -13.34 6.65
N ASN A 204 15.94 -13.88 5.90
CA ASN A 204 15.92 -15.29 5.47
C ASN A 204 15.91 -16.27 6.66
N ASN A 205 16.51 -15.88 7.79
CA ASN A 205 16.53 -16.68 9.01
C ASN A 205 15.35 -16.38 9.96
N LEU A 206 14.27 -15.76 9.48
CA LEU A 206 13.14 -15.38 10.35
C LEU A 206 12.54 -16.58 11.11
N PHE A 207 12.45 -17.71 10.43
CA PHE A 207 11.84 -18.95 10.95
C PHE A 207 12.87 -20.01 11.34
N GLU A 208 14.15 -19.65 11.44
CA GLU A 208 15.18 -20.54 11.97
C GLU A 208 15.06 -20.60 13.51
N LYS A 209 15.26 -21.80 14.07
CA LYS A 209 15.18 -22.06 15.51
C LYS A 209 16.43 -21.62 16.25
#